data_AF-A0A955A0Z2-F1
#
_entry.id   AF-A0A955A0Z2-F1
#
_cell.length_a   1.000
_cell.length_b   1.000
_cell.length_c   1.000
_cell.angle_alpha   90.00
_cell.angle_beta   90.00
_cell.angle_gamma   90.00
#
_symmetry.space_group_name_H-M   'P 1'
#
loop_
_entity.id
_entity.type
_entity.pdbx_description
1 polymer ?
#
loop_
_entity_poly.entity_id
_entity_poly.type
_entity_poly.pdbx_seq_one_letter_code
_entity_poly.pdbx_strand_id
1 'polypeptide(L)'
;MSTLPGTIVGDIEWFEQRVTGWAENPAAIGLTAGQVTEITTETTEARTAYDNAQAAKTAAKNATMTQNTQVSEMRSFGNQVIKTIRAYALTQPDPNAVYTAASVPPPKDPQSNPPEQPYGITYDLNDSGALELKWKGNTQGGSTVYSVLRSVQTEPGEPFGQLEQVGLTGVRSFTDSTVPACTIAAQYIIKAYKGSFSPVGSVPIVARFTAGTDFGSQSFRYVA
;
A
#
# COMPACT_ATOMS: atom_id res chain seq x y z
N MET A 1 -27.49 30.29 -34.92
CA MET A 1 -27.54 30.75 -33.52
C MET A 1 -28.71 30.06 -32.85
N SER A 2 -28.50 29.43 -31.69
CA SER A 2 -29.62 28.88 -30.91
C SER A 2 -30.28 30.02 -30.15
N THR A 3 -31.60 30.15 -30.25
CA THR A 3 -32.39 31.13 -29.50
C THR A 3 -32.67 30.69 -28.06
N LEU A 4 -32.51 29.39 -27.78
CA LEU A 4 -32.78 28.78 -26.49
C LEU A 4 -31.50 28.64 -25.64
N PRO A 5 -31.58 28.82 -24.30
CA PRO A 5 -30.45 28.73 -23.36
C PRO A 5 -29.69 27.40 -23.36
N GLY A 6 -30.28 26.30 -23.83
CA GLY A 6 -29.61 25.01 -24.03
C GLY A 6 -29.43 24.17 -22.76
N THR A 7 -30.01 24.62 -21.65
CA THR A 7 -30.17 23.81 -20.43
C THR A 7 -31.65 23.59 -20.20
N ILE A 8 -32.04 22.42 -19.68
CA ILE A 8 -33.45 22.07 -19.48
C ILE A 8 -34.18 23.15 -18.66
N VAL A 9 -33.59 23.57 -17.53
CA VAL A 9 -34.20 24.60 -16.68
C VAL A 9 -34.21 25.97 -17.35
N GLY A 10 -33.15 26.31 -18.09
CA GLY A 10 -33.08 27.57 -18.82
C GLY A 10 -34.10 27.66 -19.93
N ASP A 11 -34.38 26.55 -20.65
CA ASP A 11 -35.41 26.50 -21.68
C ASP A 11 -36.80 26.68 -21.05
N ILE A 12 -37.10 26.01 -19.94
CA ILE A 12 -38.35 26.18 -19.18
C ILE A 12 -38.53 27.64 -18.75
N GLU A 13 -37.54 28.23 -18.09
CA GLU A 13 -37.59 29.64 -17.62
C GLU A 13 -37.75 30.63 -18.78
N TRP A 14 -37.11 30.35 -19.93
CA TRP A 14 -37.18 31.19 -21.11
C TRP A 14 -38.60 31.25 -21.67
N PHE A 15 -39.31 30.12 -21.72
CA PHE A 15 -40.72 30.05 -22.13
C PHE A 15 -41.64 30.68 -21.09
N GLU A 16 -41.46 30.38 -19.80
CA GLU A 16 -42.26 30.97 -18.70
C GLU A 16 -42.29 32.50 -18.74
N GLN A 17 -41.15 33.13 -19.03
CA GLN A 17 -41.05 34.59 -19.11
C GLN A 17 -41.75 35.22 -20.32
N ARG A 18 -41.97 34.46 -21.40
CA ARG A 18 -42.42 34.99 -22.70
C ARG A 18 -43.86 34.67 -23.04
N VAL A 19 -44.34 33.53 -22.57
CA VAL A 19 -45.71 33.05 -22.84
C VAL A 19 -46.76 34.09 -22.41
N THR A 20 -46.55 34.82 -21.31
CA THR A 20 -47.45 35.91 -20.89
C THR A 20 -47.55 37.02 -21.94
N GLY A 21 -46.42 37.48 -22.48
CA GLY A 21 -46.41 38.52 -23.52
C GLY A 21 -47.00 38.02 -24.85
N TRP A 22 -46.81 36.75 -25.18
CA TRP A 22 -47.43 36.13 -26.36
C TRP A 22 -48.96 36.01 -26.22
N ALA A 23 -49.46 35.86 -24.99
CA ALA A 23 -50.88 35.78 -24.71
C ALA A 23 -51.62 37.13 -24.84
N GLU A 24 -50.93 38.26 -24.68
CA GLU A 24 -51.55 39.60 -24.74
C GLU A 24 -52.06 39.97 -26.14
N ASN A 25 -51.30 39.63 -27.19
CA ASN A 25 -51.70 39.88 -28.58
C ASN A 25 -51.08 38.85 -29.56
N PRO A 26 -51.53 37.58 -29.52
CA PRO A 26 -50.92 36.51 -30.30
C PRO A 26 -50.98 36.76 -31.82
N ALA A 27 -52.06 37.37 -32.30
CA ALA A 27 -52.24 37.65 -33.73
C ALA A 27 -51.19 38.65 -34.27
N ALA A 28 -50.74 39.61 -33.46
CA ALA A 28 -49.72 40.58 -33.87
C ALA A 28 -48.34 39.95 -34.10
N ILE A 29 -48.09 38.76 -33.56
CA ILE A 29 -46.85 38.00 -33.71
C ILE A 29 -47.03 36.71 -34.54
N GLY A 30 -48.18 36.57 -35.21
CA GLY A 30 -48.47 35.44 -36.09
C GLY A 30 -48.78 34.12 -35.36
N LEU A 31 -49.12 34.17 -34.07
CA LEU A 31 -49.56 33.01 -33.30
C LEU A 31 -51.08 32.96 -33.21
N THR A 32 -51.62 31.75 -33.05
CA THR A 32 -53.02 31.52 -32.69
C THR A 32 -53.16 31.42 -31.18
N ALA A 33 -54.36 31.73 -30.65
CA ALA A 33 -54.65 31.54 -29.23
C ALA A 33 -54.44 30.08 -28.77
N GLY A 34 -54.79 29.11 -29.63
CA GLY A 34 -54.59 27.69 -29.35
C GLY A 34 -53.13 27.32 -29.15
N GLN A 35 -52.22 27.82 -29.99
CA GLN A 35 -50.77 27.60 -29.83
C GLN A 35 -50.24 28.20 -28.53
N VAL A 36 -50.72 29.38 -28.13
CA VAL A 36 -50.32 29.99 -26.85
C VAL A 36 -50.81 29.15 -25.67
N THR A 37 -52.04 28.63 -25.71
CA THR A 37 -52.56 27.74 -24.67
C THR A 37 -51.77 26.43 -24.57
N GLU A 38 -51.41 25.85 -25.72
CA GLU A 38 -50.63 24.61 -25.78
C GLU A 38 -49.24 24.81 -25.16
N ILE A 39 -48.48 25.83 -25.58
CA ILE A 39 -47.14 26.08 -25.02
C ILE A 39 -47.19 26.46 -23.53
N THR A 40 -48.25 27.14 -23.07
CA THR A 40 -48.46 27.42 -21.63
C THR A 40 -48.61 26.13 -20.84
N THR A 41 -49.38 25.18 -21.39
CA THR A 41 -49.63 23.88 -20.78
C THR A 41 -48.35 23.07 -20.72
N GLU A 42 -47.66 22.92 -21.86
CA GLU A 42 -46.39 22.19 -21.94
C GLU A 42 -45.31 22.78 -21.01
N THR A 43 -45.23 24.10 -20.91
CA THR A 43 -44.27 24.77 -20.00
C THR A 43 -44.55 24.43 -18.54
N THR A 44 -45.83 24.41 -18.15
CA THR A 44 -46.26 24.06 -16.79
C THR A 44 -45.99 22.58 -16.46
N GLU A 45 -46.27 21.69 -17.41
CA GLU A 45 -45.97 20.27 -17.30
C GLU A 45 -44.47 20.02 -17.21
N ALA A 46 -43.66 20.70 -18.02
CA ALA A 46 -42.21 20.61 -18.02
C ALA A 46 -41.62 21.09 -16.68
N ARG A 47 -42.11 22.20 -16.11
CA ARG A 47 -41.72 22.68 -14.77
C ARG A 47 -42.03 21.62 -13.71
N THR A 48 -43.24 21.09 -13.72
CA THR A 48 -43.68 20.05 -12.76
C THR A 48 -42.81 18.79 -12.87
N ALA A 49 -42.50 18.34 -14.09
CA ALA A 49 -41.65 17.19 -14.33
C ALA A 49 -40.20 17.44 -13.87
N TYR A 50 -39.67 18.65 -14.08
CA TYR A 50 -38.34 19.03 -13.60
C TYR A 50 -38.26 18.98 -12.07
N ASP A 51 -39.23 19.56 -11.36
CA ASP A 51 -39.24 19.59 -9.90
C ASP A 51 -39.38 18.17 -9.32
N ASN A 52 -40.25 17.34 -9.90
CA ASN A 52 -40.37 15.92 -9.54
C ASN A 52 -39.05 15.15 -9.74
N ALA A 53 -38.33 15.41 -10.83
CA ALA A 53 -37.04 14.78 -11.08
C ALA A 53 -35.97 15.22 -10.06
N GLN A 54 -35.94 16.49 -9.65
CA GLN A 54 -35.01 16.97 -8.60
C GLN A 54 -35.35 16.39 -7.23
N ALA A 55 -36.64 16.31 -6.89
CA ALA A 55 -37.11 15.67 -5.66
C ALA A 55 -36.71 14.19 -5.63
N ALA A 56 -36.90 13.46 -6.73
CA ALA A 56 -36.51 12.06 -6.84
C ALA A 56 -35.00 11.85 -6.71
N LYS A 57 -34.18 12.70 -7.32
CA LYS A 57 -32.70 12.67 -7.16
C LYS A 57 -32.28 12.86 -5.70
N THR A 58 -32.91 13.80 -5.01
CA THR A 58 -32.64 14.07 -3.60
C THR A 58 -33.05 12.88 -2.73
N ALA A 59 -34.24 12.33 -2.97
CA ALA A 59 -34.73 11.15 -2.26
C ALA A 59 -33.82 9.93 -2.45
N ALA A 60 -33.36 9.68 -3.68
CA ALA A 60 -32.41 8.61 -3.99
C ALA A 60 -31.09 8.79 -3.23
N LYS A 61 -30.51 10.01 -3.24
CA LYS A 61 -29.28 10.31 -2.50
C LYS A 61 -29.45 10.05 -1.00
N ASN A 62 -30.57 10.48 -0.43
CA ASN A 62 -30.87 10.26 0.99
C ASN A 62 -31.02 8.77 1.31
N ALA A 63 -31.73 8.01 0.47
CA ALA A 63 -31.89 6.58 0.64
C ALA A 63 -30.55 5.83 0.60
N THR A 64 -29.65 6.19 -0.34
CA THR A 64 -28.30 5.63 -0.41
C THR A 64 -27.47 5.96 0.83
N MET A 65 -27.57 7.20 1.33
CA MET A 65 -26.89 7.60 2.57
C MET A 65 -27.37 6.77 3.75
N THR A 66 -28.70 6.62 3.92
CA THR A 66 -29.29 5.79 4.97
C THR A 66 -28.84 4.33 4.86
N GLN A 67 -28.87 3.75 3.67
CA GLN A 67 -28.40 2.39 3.42
C GLN A 67 -26.94 2.23 3.87
N ASN A 68 -26.05 3.14 3.47
CA ASN A 68 -24.64 3.08 3.82
C ASN A 68 -24.40 3.21 5.32
N THR A 69 -25.13 4.11 5.99
CA THR A 69 -25.08 4.24 7.46
C THR A 69 -25.50 2.94 8.14
N GLN A 70 -26.64 2.37 7.74
CA GLN A 70 -27.15 1.11 8.32
C GLN A 70 -26.19 -0.06 8.08
N VAL A 71 -25.59 -0.17 6.89
CA VAL A 71 -24.59 -1.20 6.59
C VAL A 71 -23.33 -1.00 7.43
N SER A 72 -22.89 0.24 7.66
CA SER A 72 -21.75 0.55 8.51
C SER A 72 -22.01 0.19 9.98
N GLU A 73 -23.18 0.54 10.50
CA GLU A 73 -23.62 0.19 11.85
C GLU A 73 -23.70 -1.33 12.04
N MET A 74 -24.31 -2.04 11.08
CA MET A 74 -24.38 -3.50 11.07
C MET A 74 -22.97 -4.12 11.09
N ARG A 75 -22.03 -3.63 10.29
CA ARG A 75 -20.64 -4.12 10.28
C ARG A 75 -19.94 -3.85 11.60
N SER A 76 -20.12 -2.66 12.17
CA SER A 76 -19.54 -2.28 13.46
C SER A 76 -20.03 -3.22 14.57
N PHE A 77 -21.34 -3.38 14.69
CA PHE A 77 -21.94 -4.27 15.69
C PHE A 77 -21.60 -5.74 15.44
N GLY A 78 -21.67 -6.21 14.20
CA GLY A 78 -21.28 -7.58 13.83
C GLY A 78 -19.82 -7.89 14.20
N ASN A 79 -18.90 -6.94 14.01
CA ASN A 79 -17.52 -7.09 14.46
C ASN A 79 -17.40 -7.18 15.99
N GLN A 80 -18.23 -6.47 16.75
CA GLN A 80 -18.26 -6.59 18.21
C GLN A 80 -18.75 -7.98 18.63
N VAL A 81 -19.82 -8.48 18.00
CA VAL A 81 -20.32 -9.84 18.26
C VAL A 81 -19.25 -10.90 17.95
N ILE A 82 -18.54 -10.79 16.82
CA ILE A 82 -17.44 -11.71 16.48
C ILE A 82 -16.31 -11.64 17.51
N LYS A 83 -15.96 -10.45 18.00
CA LYS A 83 -14.96 -10.29 19.08
C LYS A 83 -15.40 -10.97 20.36
N THR A 84 -16.68 -10.85 20.74
CA THR A 84 -17.25 -11.54 21.89
C THR A 84 -17.18 -13.06 21.73
N ILE A 85 -17.52 -13.59 20.56
CA ILE A 85 -17.41 -15.03 20.26
C ILE A 85 -15.95 -15.51 20.42
N ARG A 86 -14.98 -14.75 19.88
CA ARG A 86 -13.55 -15.07 20.05
C ARG A 86 -13.12 -15.03 21.51
N ALA A 87 -13.54 -14.01 22.25
CA ALA A 87 -13.22 -13.88 23.67
C ALA A 87 -13.80 -15.05 24.48
N TYR A 88 -15.03 -15.47 24.18
CA TYR A 88 -15.64 -16.63 24.80
C TYR A 88 -14.93 -17.94 24.42
N ALA A 89 -14.57 -18.13 23.15
CA ALA A 89 -13.82 -19.30 22.70
C ALA A 89 -12.50 -19.48 23.46
N LEU A 90 -11.80 -18.38 23.79
CA LEU A 90 -10.55 -18.40 24.56
C LEU A 90 -10.71 -18.88 26.01
N THR A 91 -11.92 -18.84 26.57
CA THR A 91 -12.19 -19.31 27.94
C THR A 91 -12.68 -20.75 27.99
N GLN A 92 -12.93 -21.38 26.84
CA GLN A 92 -13.44 -22.75 26.76
C GLN A 92 -12.31 -23.78 26.64
N PRO A 93 -12.50 -25.01 27.16
CA PRO A 93 -11.56 -26.11 26.98
C PRO A 93 -11.36 -26.51 25.51
N ASP A 94 -12.41 -26.40 24.70
CA ASP A 94 -12.38 -26.63 23.26
C ASP A 94 -12.90 -25.39 22.49
N PRO A 95 -11.99 -24.48 22.09
CA PRO A 95 -12.35 -23.29 21.31
C PRO A 95 -12.96 -23.61 19.94
N ASN A 96 -12.63 -24.77 19.33
CA ASN A 96 -13.10 -25.12 17.98
C ASN A 96 -14.58 -25.46 17.96
N ALA A 97 -15.11 -26.05 19.05
CA ALA A 97 -16.54 -26.29 19.21
C ALA A 97 -17.34 -24.97 19.18
N VAL A 98 -16.82 -23.90 19.81
CA VAL A 98 -17.46 -22.57 19.82
C VAL A 98 -17.49 -21.96 18.41
N TYR A 99 -16.37 -22.02 17.68
CA TYR A 99 -16.29 -21.51 16.31
C TYR A 99 -17.22 -22.25 15.34
N THR A 100 -17.30 -23.57 15.47
CA THR A 100 -18.20 -24.42 14.68
C THR A 100 -19.66 -24.08 14.98
N ALA A 101 -20.05 -23.97 16.25
CA ALA A 101 -21.41 -23.60 16.65
C ALA A 101 -21.80 -22.20 16.16
N ALA A 102 -20.85 -21.26 16.14
CA ALA A 102 -21.05 -19.90 15.63
C ALA A 102 -20.97 -19.78 14.10
N SER A 103 -20.58 -20.85 13.37
CA SER A 103 -20.27 -20.80 11.93
C SER A 103 -19.24 -19.71 11.56
N VAL A 104 -18.29 -19.44 12.46
CA VAL A 104 -17.22 -18.45 12.27
C VAL A 104 -15.90 -19.18 12.14
N PRO A 105 -15.08 -18.93 11.10
CA PRO A 105 -13.77 -19.56 11.00
C PRO A 105 -12.85 -19.11 12.15
N PRO A 106 -12.04 -20.03 12.72
CA PRO A 106 -11.07 -19.67 13.74
C PRO A 106 -10.03 -18.67 13.19
N PRO A 107 -9.42 -17.83 14.05
CA PRO A 107 -8.31 -16.97 13.65
C PRO A 107 -7.18 -17.78 13.00
N LYS A 108 -6.58 -17.24 11.94
CA LYS A 108 -5.39 -17.84 11.34
C LYS A 108 -4.18 -17.66 12.27
N ASP A 109 -3.41 -18.72 12.43
CA ASP A 109 -2.15 -18.64 13.19
C ASP A 109 -1.17 -17.66 12.56
N PRO A 110 -0.40 -16.91 13.38
CA PRO A 110 0.68 -16.07 12.88
C PRO A 110 1.70 -16.93 12.12
N GLN A 111 1.92 -16.64 10.84
CA GLN A 111 2.99 -17.29 10.09
C GLN A 111 4.29 -16.51 10.28
N SER A 112 5.34 -17.19 10.75
CA SER A 112 6.68 -16.60 10.78
C SER A 112 7.25 -16.58 9.36
N ASN A 113 7.37 -15.40 8.77
CA ASN A 113 8.13 -15.26 7.53
C ASN A 113 9.63 -15.47 7.83
N PRO A 114 10.34 -16.31 7.06
CA PRO A 114 11.78 -16.50 7.21
C PRO A 114 12.54 -15.18 6.97
N PRO A 115 13.74 -15.02 7.54
CA PRO A 115 14.56 -13.84 7.29
C PRO A 115 14.99 -13.78 5.82
N GLU A 116 15.05 -12.58 5.26
CA GLU A 116 15.56 -12.36 3.91
C GLU A 116 17.08 -12.58 3.87
N GLN A 117 17.58 -13.16 2.78
CA GLN A 117 19.02 -13.28 2.54
C GLN A 117 19.65 -11.88 2.42
N PRO A 118 20.75 -11.58 3.14
CA PRO A 118 21.44 -10.30 2.99
C PRO A 118 22.00 -10.10 1.58
N TYR A 119 21.87 -8.89 1.04
CA TYR A 119 22.31 -8.54 -0.31
C TYR A 119 22.85 -7.11 -0.41
N GLY A 120 23.44 -6.75 -1.55
CA GLY A 120 23.97 -5.41 -1.79
C GLY A 120 25.03 -5.01 -0.78
N ILE A 121 25.93 -5.95 -0.47
CA ILE A 121 26.99 -5.74 0.51
C ILE A 121 27.99 -4.75 -0.07
N THR A 122 28.33 -3.75 0.72
CA THR A 122 29.37 -2.77 0.43
C THR A 122 30.35 -2.77 1.58
N TYR A 123 31.62 -2.53 1.28
CA TYR A 123 32.63 -2.29 2.29
C TYR A 123 33.32 -0.95 2.03
N ASP A 124 33.77 -0.32 3.10
CA ASP A 124 34.62 0.87 3.05
C ASP A 124 35.70 0.77 4.13
N LEU A 125 36.84 1.43 3.92
CA LEU A 125 37.89 1.53 4.93
C LEU A 125 37.68 2.84 5.68
N ASN A 126 37.48 2.76 6.99
CA ASN A 126 37.32 3.96 7.80
C ASN A 126 38.68 4.62 8.13
N ASP A 127 38.64 5.83 8.69
CA ASP A 127 39.85 6.59 9.06
C ASP A 127 40.73 5.90 10.13
N SER A 128 40.19 4.90 10.83
CA SER A 128 40.94 4.06 11.77
C SER A 128 41.59 2.82 11.13
N GLY A 129 41.42 2.63 9.82
CA GLY A 129 41.91 1.45 9.10
C GLY A 129 41.08 0.19 9.31
N ALA A 130 39.90 0.30 9.92
CA ALA A 130 38.96 -0.81 10.09
C ALA A 130 38.00 -0.90 8.90
N LEU A 131 37.55 -2.12 8.58
CA LEU A 131 36.64 -2.37 7.46
C LEU A 131 35.19 -2.19 7.91
N GLU A 132 34.46 -1.22 7.37
CA GLU A 132 33.03 -1.05 7.61
C GLU A 132 32.23 -1.79 6.54
N LEU A 133 31.46 -2.80 6.94
CA LEU A 133 30.53 -3.55 6.10
C LEU A 133 29.13 -2.99 6.28
N LYS A 134 28.43 -2.76 5.17
CA LYS A 134 27.00 -2.38 5.12
C LYS A 134 26.27 -3.30 4.15
N TRP A 135 25.02 -3.63 4.44
CA TRP A 135 24.20 -4.49 3.58
C TRP A 135 22.73 -4.12 3.62
N LYS A 136 21.96 -4.72 2.71
CA LYS A 136 20.50 -4.68 2.68
C LYS A 136 19.92 -6.01 3.16
N GLY A 137 18.67 -5.94 3.62
CA GLY A 137 17.91 -7.07 4.13
C GLY A 137 16.67 -6.60 4.91
N ASN A 138 15.71 -7.50 5.08
CA ASN A 138 14.48 -7.23 5.80
C ASN A 138 14.71 -7.19 7.32
N THR A 139 14.28 -6.10 7.96
CA THR A 139 14.25 -5.95 9.42
C THR A 139 12.82 -5.85 9.97
N GLN A 140 11.79 -6.05 9.14
CA GLN A 140 10.40 -5.96 9.58
C GLN A 140 10.13 -6.96 10.70
N GLY A 141 9.79 -6.42 11.88
CA GLY A 141 9.51 -7.18 13.10
C GLY A 141 10.69 -7.32 14.07
N GLY A 142 11.81 -6.60 13.88
CA GLY A 142 12.82 -6.35 14.93
C GLY A 142 13.57 -7.57 15.48
N SER A 143 13.39 -8.76 14.90
CA SER A 143 13.84 -10.05 15.42
C SER A 143 14.88 -10.73 14.53
N THR A 144 15.45 -10.00 13.57
CA THR A 144 16.49 -10.52 12.66
C THR A 144 17.87 -10.12 13.18
N VAL A 145 18.73 -11.11 13.37
CA VAL A 145 20.13 -10.93 13.77
C VAL A 145 21.04 -11.38 12.63
N TYR A 146 22.13 -10.68 12.40
CA TYR A 146 23.10 -10.98 11.34
C TYR A 146 24.40 -11.48 11.96
N SER A 147 24.84 -12.67 11.55
CA SER A 147 26.20 -13.18 11.81
C SER A 147 27.09 -12.78 10.64
N VAL A 148 28.23 -12.17 10.95
CA VAL A 148 29.26 -11.80 9.99
C VAL A 148 30.36 -12.83 10.09
N LEU A 149 30.61 -13.53 8.99
CA LEU A 149 31.67 -14.52 8.88
C LEU A 149 32.78 -14.00 7.97
N ARG A 150 34.04 -14.26 8.34
CA ARG A 150 35.23 -13.85 7.62
C ARG A 150 36.18 -15.01 7.39
N SER A 151 36.82 -15.03 6.23
CA SER A 151 38.02 -15.81 5.94
C SER A 151 39.07 -14.87 5.37
N VAL A 152 40.34 -15.08 5.69
CA VAL A 152 41.43 -14.17 5.31
C VAL A 152 42.45 -14.89 4.44
N GLN A 153 43.11 -14.11 3.58
CA GLN A 153 44.21 -14.52 2.75
C GLN A 153 45.42 -13.65 3.11
N THR A 154 46.56 -14.26 3.39
CA THR A 154 47.82 -13.57 3.73
C THR A 154 48.87 -13.66 2.61
N GLU A 155 48.72 -14.60 1.68
CA GLU A 155 49.65 -14.81 0.57
C GLU A 155 48.93 -14.86 -0.78
N PRO A 156 49.50 -14.28 -1.86
CA PRO A 156 48.87 -14.28 -3.16
C PRO A 156 48.67 -15.69 -3.71
N GLY A 157 47.43 -16.04 -4.06
CA GLY A 157 47.08 -17.32 -4.67
C GLY A 157 46.60 -18.40 -3.69
N GLU A 158 46.70 -18.16 -2.38
CA GLU A 158 46.12 -19.06 -1.36
C GLU A 158 44.58 -19.06 -1.43
N PRO A 159 43.90 -20.21 -1.39
CA PRO A 159 42.46 -20.24 -1.30
C PRO A 159 41.97 -19.63 0.02
N PHE A 160 40.77 -19.04 0.01
CA PHE A 160 40.13 -18.66 1.27
C PHE A 160 39.87 -19.91 2.11
N GLY A 161 40.37 -19.90 3.36
CA GLY A 161 40.15 -20.97 4.32
C GLY A 161 38.75 -20.95 4.93
N GLN A 162 38.60 -21.63 6.07
CA GLN A 162 37.34 -21.71 6.80
C GLN A 162 36.82 -20.32 7.22
N LEU A 163 35.51 -20.10 7.04
CA LEU A 163 34.82 -18.91 7.50
C LEU A 163 34.60 -18.98 9.01
N GLU A 164 35.11 -17.98 9.73
CA GLU A 164 34.94 -17.82 11.17
C GLU A 164 34.00 -16.66 11.47
N GLN A 165 33.18 -16.79 12.52
CA GLN A 165 32.31 -15.69 12.93
C GLN A 165 33.13 -14.59 13.61
N VAL A 166 33.14 -13.41 13.00
CA VAL A 166 33.83 -12.22 13.52
C VAL A 166 32.87 -11.27 14.24
N GLY A 167 31.56 -11.40 14.02
CA GLY A 167 30.59 -10.51 14.64
C GLY A 167 29.17 -11.01 14.57
N LEU A 168 28.35 -10.46 15.48
CA LEU A 168 26.91 -10.63 15.52
C LEU A 168 26.26 -9.27 15.74
N THR A 169 25.26 -8.90 14.92
CA THR A 169 24.65 -7.58 14.98
C THR A 169 23.16 -7.62 14.65
N GLY A 170 22.36 -6.80 15.33
CA GLY A 170 20.94 -6.59 15.00
C GLY A 170 20.70 -5.50 13.95
N VAL A 171 21.76 -4.81 13.51
CA VAL A 171 21.68 -3.73 12.53
C VAL A 171 22.40 -4.12 11.24
N ARG A 172 22.11 -3.40 10.15
CA ARG A 172 22.62 -3.71 8.80
C ARG A 172 24.02 -3.13 8.51
N SER A 173 24.85 -3.09 9.55
CA SER A 173 26.23 -2.66 9.47
C SER A 173 27.08 -3.35 10.53
N PHE A 174 28.36 -3.53 10.22
CA PHE A 174 29.36 -4.09 11.13
C PHE A 174 30.73 -3.51 10.81
N THR A 175 31.47 -3.11 11.83
CA THR A 175 32.85 -2.65 11.69
C THR A 175 33.79 -3.75 12.15
N ASP A 176 34.60 -4.25 11.22
CA ASP A 176 35.63 -5.24 11.50
C ASP A 176 36.97 -4.54 11.77
N SER A 177 37.27 -4.37 13.06
CA SER A 177 38.56 -3.89 13.56
C SER A 177 39.55 -5.03 13.87
N THR A 178 39.20 -6.27 13.55
CA THR A 178 39.94 -7.47 13.94
C THR A 178 40.67 -8.12 12.77
N VAL A 179 40.75 -7.44 11.63
CA VAL A 179 41.46 -7.94 10.44
C VAL A 179 42.95 -8.05 10.81
N PRO A 180 43.56 -9.24 10.74
CA PRO A 180 44.96 -9.42 11.10
C PRO A 180 45.89 -8.58 10.21
N ALA A 181 47.00 -8.12 10.78
CA ALA A 181 48.06 -7.50 9.99
C ALA A 181 48.56 -8.48 8.90
N CYS A 182 49.08 -7.92 7.81
CA CYS A 182 49.52 -8.68 6.62
C CYS A 182 48.41 -9.44 5.87
N THR A 183 47.12 -9.16 6.14
CA THR A 183 46.02 -9.66 5.31
C THR A 183 46.05 -8.96 3.95
N ILE A 184 46.10 -9.74 2.86
CA ILE A 184 46.06 -9.21 1.49
C ILE A 184 44.64 -9.17 0.91
N ALA A 185 43.76 -10.05 1.40
CA ALA A 185 42.33 -10.04 1.09
C ALA A 185 41.52 -10.71 2.21
N ALA A 186 40.28 -10.26 2.40
CA ALA A 186 39.32 -10.85 3.32
C ALA A 186 37.98 -11.13 2.61
N GLN A 187 37.50 -12.35 2.71
CA GLN A 187 36.19 -12.76 2.21
C GLN A 187 35.16 -12.71 3.33
N TYR A 188 34.02 -12.10 3.07
CA TYR A 188 32.91 -11.99 4.02
C TYR A 188 31.63 -12.64 3.49
N ILE A 189 30.91 -13.30 4.40
CA ILE A 189 29.53 -13.76 4.20
C ILE A 189 28.70 -13.27 5.38
N ILE A 190 27.52 -12.70 5.10
CA ILE A 190 26.55 -12.29 6.12
C ILE A 190 25.39 -13.28 6.10
N LYS A 191 25.08 -13.86 7.27
CA LYS A 191 23.93 -14.76 7.47
C LYS A 191 22.90 -14.08 8.36
N ALA A 192 21.66 -14.01 7.92
CA ALA A 192 20.55 -13.55 8.74
C ALA A 192 20.00 -14.70 9.62
N TYR A 193 19.40 -14.39 10.75
CA TYR A 193 18.79 -15.36 11.66
C TYR A 193 17.51 -14.76 12.23
N LYS A 194 16.45 -15.56 12.31
CA LYS A 194 15.20 -15.20 12.99
C LYS A 194 14.64 -16.44 13.67
N GLY A 195 14.76 -16.51 15.01
CA GLY A 195 14.49 -17.73 15.75
C GLY A 195 15.40 -18.87 15.29
N SER A 196 14.82 -20.04 14.97
CA SER A 196 15.54 -21.21 14.43
C SER A 196 15.79 -21.15 12.92
N PHE A 197 15.29 -20.13 12.21
CA PHE A 197 15.48 -19.98 10.77
C PHE A 197 16.78 -19.23 10.46
N SER A 198 17.61 -19.84 9.61
CA SER A 198 18.77 -19.21 8.97
C SER A 198 18.64 -19.40 7.45
N PRO A 199 18.68 -18.34 6.63
CA PRO A 199 18.74 -18.46 5.18
C PRO A 199 20.18 -18.80 4.75
N VAL A 200 20.32 -19.17 3.47
CA VAL A 200 21.61 -19.21 2.79
C VAL A 200 22.32 -17.88 3.01
N GLY A 201 23.62 -17.92 3.36
CA GLY A 201 24.41 -16.70 3.55
C GLY A 201 24.42 -15.85 2.28
N SER A 202 24.75 -14.58 2.41
CA SER A 202 24.94 -13.71 1.24
C SER A 202 25.90 -14.32 0.21
N VAL A 203 25.87 -13.80 -1.01
CA VAL A 203 26.99 -14.00 -1.94
C VAL A 203 28.28 -13.51 -1.25
N PRO A 204 29.40 -14.25 -1.32
CA PRO A 204 30.65 -13.81 -0.72
C PRO A 204 31.14 -12.51 -1.36
N ILE A 205 31.61 -11.57 -0.54
CA ILE A 205 32.31 -10.37 -1.00
C ILE A 205 33.76 -10.45 -0.58
N VAL A 206 34.67 -10.00 -1.44
CA VAL A 206 36.11 -10.01 -1.17
C VAL A 206 36.60 -8.57 -1.09
N ALA A 207 37.04 -8.15 0.08
CA ALA A 207 37.81 -6.92 0.27
C ALA A 207 39.28 -7.21 0.00
N ARG A 208 39.92 -6.45 -0.89
CA ARG A 208 41.35 -6.58 -1.21
C ARG A 208 42.11 -5.39 -0.64
N PHE A 209 43.24 -5.66 0.01
CA PHE A 209 44.04 -4.64 0.70
C PHE A 209 45.39 -4.37 0.02
N THR A 210 45.77 -5.18 -0.98
CA THR A 210 47.01 -4.98 -1.74
C THR A 210 46.83 -3.96 -2.86
N ALA A 211 47.86 -3.14 -3.09
CA ALA A 211 47.89 -2.16 -4.16
C ALA A 211 47.97 -2.85 -5.53
N GLY A 212 46.81 -3.11 -6.12
CA GLY A 212 46.63 -3.40 -7.53
C GLY A 212 45.49 -2.54 -8.06
N THR A 213 45.81 -1.29 -8.40
CA THR A 213 45.06 -0.26 -9.18
C THR A 213 43.54 -0.06 -9.05
N ASP A 214 42.78 -0.88 -8.33
CA ASP A 214 41.32 -0.79 -8.23
C ASP A 214 40.89 -0.35 -6.83
N PHE A 215 41.03 0.94 -6.53
CA PHE A 215 40.25 1.60 -5.46
C PHE A 215 38.81 1.88 -5.94
N GLY A 216 38.19 0.91 -6.60
CA GLY A 216 36.86 1.01 -7.18
C GLY A 216 35.80 0.48 -6.22
N SER A 217 34.80 1.31 -5.92
CA SER A 217 33.51 0.86 -5.39
C SER A 217 32.93 -0.20 -6.34
N GLN A 218 33.11 -1.49 -6.00
CA GLN A 218 32.53 -2.61 -6.73
C GLN A 218 31.04 -2.68 -6.37
N SER A 219 30.23 -1.84 -7.03
CA SER A 219 28.78 -1.93 -6.98
C SER A 219 28.31 -2.92 -8.05
N PHE A 220 28.14 -4.19 -7.65
CA PHE A 220 27.47 -5.16 -8.53
C PHE A 220 25.99 -4.81 -8.65
N ARG A 221 25.62 -4.20 -9.78
CA ARG A 221 24.23 -4.06 -10.22
C ARG A 221 23.81 -5.33 -10.93
N TYR A 222 22.72 -5.93 -10.46
CA TYR A 222 22.06 -7.06 -11.12
C TYR A 222 21.45 -6.58 -12.45
N VAL A 223 21.78 -7.25 -13.55
CA VAL A 223 20.98 -7.20 -14.79
C VAL A 223 20.10 -8.45 -14.74
N ALA A 224 18.79 -8.18 -14.81
CA ALA A 224 17.60 -9.06 -14.88
C ALA A 224 17.81 -10.57 -14.71
#